data_AF-A0A954PN35-F1
#
_entry.id   AF-A0A954PN35-F1
#
_cell.length_a   1.000
_cell.length_b   1.000
_cell.length_c   1.000
_cell.angle_alpha   90.00
_cell.angle_beta   90.00
_cell.angle_gamma   90.00
#
_symmetry.space_group_name_H-M   'P 1'
#
loop_
_entity.id
_entity.type
_entity.pdbx_description
1 polymer ?
#
loop_
_entity_poly.entity_id
_entity_poly.type
_entity_poly.pdbx_seq_one_letter_code
_entity_poly.pdbx_strand_id
1 'polypeptide(L)'
;MAAQHRLGLWAAMLAAWATILPLAAQTTHAAEPQAKIQFRLLDVPSGQLVPAMVYIPVTLVFTVTSEDQQHTLKLERWVDLPKQGWYSGDVHVHHPTTEKNHRDFLLRYAEAEDLHVVNVLEMGHHRGTDFKQHGFGKKFRERRGDYCLVSGQEEPRSTFGHIIGLNTSALARDVATYDLYDLAFQRLHAQPDAVVGFGHFSWNGCDLPRGFPWYVTTEGIDFVELLQFSRINTLDYYDYLNLGFRLAAAAGSDVPWGSTLGEVRTYVHTGDSLDLDRWFAGLEAGHTFVSNGPALDFTVDGQLPG
;
A
#
# COMPACT_ATOMS: atom_id res chain seq x y z
N MET A 1 8.76 55.08 17.39
CA MET A 1 9.57 54.35 16.38
C MET A 1 8.72 53.15 15.94
N ALA A 2 7.84 53.35 14.96
CA ALA A 2 7.92 52.76 13.61
C ALA A 2 7.89 51.21 13.67
N ALA A 3 6.78 50.48 13.46
CA ALA A 3 5.77 50.48 12.38
C ALA A 3 6.31 50.02 11.00
N GLN A 4 5.73 48.91 10.53
CA GLN A 4 5.41 48.55 9.13
C GLN A 4 6.49 47.93 8.22
N HIS A 5 6.21 46.68 7.79
CA HIS A 5 6.06 46.16 6.40
C HIS A 5 6.53 44.68 6.36
N ARG A 6 5.65 43.67 6.39
CA ARG A 6 4.85 43.09 5.28
C ARG A 6 5.66 42.75 4.02
N LEU A 7 5.60 41.46 3.66
CA LEU A 7 5.56 40.86 2.31
C LEU A 7 6.89 40.65 1.56
N GLY A 8 7.10 39.42 1.09
CA GLY A 8 8.18 39.01 0.18
C GLY A 8 8.71 37.60 0.50
N LEU A 9 7.90 36.55 0.36
CA LEU A 9 7.85 35.68 -0.83
C LEU A 9 9.19 34.96 -1.07
N TRP A 10 9.29 33.65 -0.79
CA TRP A 10 8.98 32.62 -1.80
C TRP A 10 9.69 32.90 -3.13
N ALA A 11 11.00 32.62 -3.19
CA ALA A 11 11.76 32.52 -4.43
C ALA A 11 13.12 31.85 -4.15
N ALA A 12 13.13 30.53 -3.89
CA ALA A 12 14.39 29.78 -3.81
C ALA A 12 14.32 28.33 -4.37
N MET A 13 13.21 27.89 -4.97
CA MET A 13 13.12 26.56 -5.60
C MET A 13 12.44 26.59 -6.99
N LEU A 14 12.72 27.63 -7.77
CA LEU A 14 12.32 27.75 -9.19
C LEU A 14 13.44 28.42 -10.00
N ALA A 15 14.63 27.82 -9.96
CA ALA A 15 15.78 28.27 -10.75
C ALA A 15 16.66 27.08 -11.18
N ALA A 16 16.03 26.10 -11.83
CA ALA A 16 16.69 25.22 -12.78
C ALA A 16 15.58 24.83 -13.75
N TRP A 17 15.56 25.47 -14.91
CA TRP A 17 14.82 25.15 -16.15
C TRP A 17 14.56 26.47 -16.88
N ALA A 18 15.61 26.96 -17.56
CA ALA A 18 15.58 27.78 -18.77
C ALA A 18 16.93 28.51 -18.91
N THR A 19 17.89 27.88 -19.58
CA THR A 19 18.87 28.53 -20.49
C THR A 19 19.83 27.45 -20.99
N ILE A 20 19.50 26.78 -22.10
CA ILE A 20 20.46 26.49 -23.20
C ILE A 20 19.63 26.45 -24.50
N LEU A 21 19.89 27.41 -25.38
CA LEU A 21 19.49 27.43 -26.81
C LEU A 21 20.80 27.34 -27.63
N PRO A 22 20.75 27.03 -28.92
CA PRO A 22 21.18 25.76 -29.51
C PRO A 22 22.55 25.86 -30.20
N LEU A 23 23.21 24.71 -30.40
CA LEU A 23 24.22 24.56 -31.46
C LEU A 23 23.82 23.39 -32.37
N ALA A 24 23.74 23.70 -33.65
CA ALA A 24 23.37 22.78 -34.71
C ALA A 24 24.42 21.67 -34.90
N ALA A 25 23.94 20.43 -34.98
CA ALA A 25 24.59 19.38 -35.75
C ALA A 25 23.49 18.51 -36.35
N GLN A 26 23.44 18.49 -37.69
CA GLN A 26 22.55 17.65 -38.48
C GLN A 26 22.90 16.18 -38.26
N THR A 27 21.99 15.40 -37.68
CA THR A 27 21.94 13.95 -37.86
C THR A 27 20.47 13.51 -37.92
N THR A 28 20.22 12.58 -38.82
CA THR A 28 18.91 12.11 -39.29
C THR A 28 18.05 11.51 -38.16
N HIS A 29 16.85 12.06 -37.96
CA HIS A 29 15.85 11.55 -37.02
C HIS A 29 15.34 10.15 -37.41
N ALA A 30 15.59 9.16 -36.55
CA ALA A 30 14.63 8.10 -36.29
C ALA A 30 13.66 8.62 -35.23
N ALA A 31 12.35 8.44 -35.44
CA ALA A 31 11.33 8.92 -34.51
C ALA A 31 11.43 8.18 -33.17
N GLU A 32 11.68 8.92 -32.09
CA GLU A 32 11.51 8.41 -30.72
C GLU A 32 10.02 8.12 -30.47
N PRO A 33 9.66 7.02 -29.78
CA PRO A 33 8.29 6.79 -29.38
C PRO A 33 7.89 7.85 -28.35
N GLN A 34 6.97 8.74 -28.73
CA GLN A 34 6.36 9.69 -27.80
C GLN A 34 5.26 8.97 -27.01
N ALA A 35 5.58 8.54 -25.79
CA ALA A 35 4.56 8.06 -24.86
C ALA A 35 3.69 9.23 -24.41
N LYS A 36 2.37 9.08 -24.49
CA LYS A 36 1.40 10.08 -24.02
C LYS A 36 1.11 9.79 -22.56
N ILE A 37 1.72 10.57 -21.68
CA ILE A 37 1.55 10.45 -20.23
C ILE A 37 0.49 11.43 -19.76
N GLN A 38 -0.55 10.94 -19.07
CA GLN A 38 -1.56 11.79 -18.42
C GLN A 38 -1.43 11.70 -16.91
N PHE A 39 -1.19 12.85 -16.27
CA PHE A 39 -1.21 13.00 -14.82
C PHE A 39 -2.47 13.76 -14.39
N ARG A 40 -3.22 13.20 -13.44
CA ARG A 40 -4.21 13.97 -12.67
C ARG A 40 -3.85 13.91 -11.19
N LEU A 41 -3.03 14.85 -10.74
CA LEU A 41 -2.84 15.09 -9.32
C LEU A 41 -4.12 15.73 -8.79
N LEU A 42 -4.82 15.04 -7.90
CA LEU A 42 -5.97 15.60 -7.23
C LEU A 42 -5.47 16.30 -5.95
N ASP A 43 -5.36 17.62 -6.05
CA ASP A 43 -4.79 18.48 -5.00
C ASP A 43 -5.63 18.43 -3.71
N VAL A 44 -4.97 18.24 -2.56
CA VAL A 44 -5.61 18.36 -1.24
C VAL A 44 -5.38 19.78 -0.72
N PRO A 45 -6.41 20.53 -0.28
CA PRO A 45 -6.23 21.90 0.21
C PRO A 45 -5.26 21.96 1.39
N SER A 46 -4.38 22.96 1.40
CA SER A 46 -3.40 23.19 2.47
C SER A 46 -4.09 23.45 3.83
N GLY A 47 -3.97 22.50 4.75
CA GLY A 47 -4.48 22.58 6.12
C GLY A 47 -4.07 21.35 6.92
N GLN A 48 -3.95 21.50 8.24
CA GLN A 48 -3.48 20.50 9.22
C GLN A 48 -3.92 19.05 8.91
N LEU A 49 -2.96 18.14 8.77
CA LEU A 49 -3.17 16.72 8.49
C LEU A 49 -3.89 16.02 9.64
N VAL A 50 -5.17 15.73 9.43
CA VAL A 50 -5.93 14.70 10.17
C VAL A 50 -6.15 13.58 9.16
N PRO A 51 -5.88 12.30 9.48
CA PRO A 51 -5.93 11.21 8.52
C PRO A 51 -7.38 10.93 8.14
N ALA A 52 -7.83 11.59 7.10
CA ALA A 52 -9.07 11.28 6.41
C ALA A 52 -8.75 11.36 4.92
N MET A 53 -8.03 10.34 4.42
CA MET A 53 -7.33 10.35 3.13
C MET A 53 -8.22 10.69 1.92
N VAL A 54 -9.54 10.53 2.04
CA VAL A 54 -10.53 10.80 0.97
C VAL A 54 -11.62 11.80 1.38
N TYR A 55 -11.63 12.26 2.63
CA TYR A 55 -12.62 13.21 3.15
C TYR A 55 -11.98 14.56 3.43
N ILE A 56 -12.74 15.62 3.19
CA ILE A 56 -12.35 16.98 3.56
C ILE A 56 -12.47 17.10 5.09
N PRO A 57 -11.40 17.49 5.82
CA PRO A 57 -11.48 17.66 7.26
C PRO A 57 -12.56 18.68 7.64
N VAL A 58 -13.38 18.34 8.63
CA VAL A 58 -14.41 19.23 9.17
C VAL A 58 -14.01 19.65 10.58
N THR A 59 -13.86 20.95 10.81
CA THR A 59 -13.60 21.50 12.15
C THR A 59 -14.87 22.15 12.70
N LEU A 60 -15.31 21.67 13.87
CA LEU A 60 -16.38 22.29 14.65
C LEU A 60 -15.82 22.80 15.97
N VAL A 61 -16.02 24.09 16.24
CA VAL A 61 -15.70 24.70 17.54
C VAL A 61 -17.02 24.96 18.24
N PHE A 62 -17.16 24.45 19.47
CA PHE A 62 -18.34 24.66 20.31
C PHE A 62 -17.93 24.86 21.77
N THR A 63 -18.86 25.40 22.57
CA THR A 63 -18.65 25.62 24.02
C THR A 63 -19.34 24.52 24.80
N VAL A 64 -18.59 23.81 25.63
CA VAL A 64 -19.13 22.78 26.52
C VAL A 64 -19.99 23.45 27.60
N THR A 65 -21.24 23.01 27.75
CA THR A 65 -22.16 23.44 28.81
C THR A 65 -22.57 22.27 29.69
N SER A 66 -23.38 22.52 30.73
CA SER A 66 -23.94 21.47 31.60
C SER A 66 -25.13 20.73 31.00
N GLU A 67 -25.51 21.05 29.76
CA GLU A 67 -26.63 20.43 29.05
C GLU A 67 -26.10 19.51 27.95
N ASP A 68 -26.88 18.48 27.60
CA ASP A 68 -26.55 17.59 26.49
C ASP A 68 -26.54 18.37 25.17
N GLN A 69 -25.44 18.29 24.44
CA GLN A 69 -25.29 18.91 23.12
C GLN A 69 -25.08 17.82 22.07
N GLN A 70 -25.87 17.88 21.00
CA GLN A 70 -25.73 17.00 19.84
C GLN A 70 -25.22 17.80 18.64
N HIS A 71 -24.12 17.34 18.05
CA HIS A 71 -23.56 17.92 16.83
C HIS A 71 -23.55 16.89 15.71
N THR A 72 -23.97 17.31 14.51
CA THR A 72 -23.89 16.48 13.31
C THR A 72 -22.79 17.03 12.41
N LEU A 73 -21.78 16.21 12.14
CA LEU A 73 -20.72 16.52 11.18
C LEU A 73 -20.99 15.76 9.89
N LYS A 74 -21.11 16.48 8.77
CA LYS A 74 -21.21 15.88 7.44
C LYS A 74 -19.81 15.81 6.84
N LEU A 75 -19.28 14.60 6.68
CA LEU A 75 -18.01 14.38 5.99
C LEU A 75 -18.24 14.41 4.47
N GLU A 76 -17.52 15.25 3.75
CA GLU A 76 -17.59 15.32 2.29
C GLU A 76 -16.36 14.66 1.68
N ARG A 77 -16.56 13.77 0.71
CA ARG A 77 -15.47 13.15 -0.04
C ARG A 77 -14.98 14.10 -1.12
N TRP A 78 -13.68 14.33 -1.20
CA TRP A 78 -13.09 15.08 -2.32
C TRP A 78 -12.80 14.16 -3.52
N VAL A 79 -12.71 12.84 -3.29
CA VAL A 79 -12.59 11.80 -4.32
C VAL A 79 -13.34 10.54 -3.92
N ASP A 80 -13.88 9.83 -4.91
CA ASP A 80 -14.50 8.50 -4.77
C ASP A 80 -13.75 7.53 -5.67
N LEU A 81 -12.78 6.82 -5.09
CA LEU A 81 -11.92 5.87 -5.80
C LEU A 81 -12.66 4.58 -6.20
N PRO A 82 -13.56 4.02 -5.36
CA PRO A 82 -14.41 2.90 -5.78
C PRO A 82 -15.23 3.20 -7.05
N LYS A 83 -15.77 4.42 -7.19
CA LYS A 83 -16.45 4.83 -8.44
C LYS A 83 -15.55 4.90 -9.67
N GLN A 84 -14.24 4.90 -9.47
CA GLN A 84 -13.22 4.86 -10.52
C GLN A 84 -12.58 3.46 -10.62
N GLY A 85 -13.13 2.48 -9.92
CA GLY A 85 -12.70 1.09 -9.91
C GLY A 85 -11.49 0.76 -9.03
N TRP A 86 -11.02 1.71 -8.23
CA TRP A 86 -9.88 1.55 -7.33
C TRP A 86 -10.33 1.25 -5.90
N TYR A 87 -9.83 0.15 -5.34
CA TYR A 87 -10.17 -0.32 -4.00
C TYR A 87 -8.94 -0.39 -3.09
N SER A 88 -9.05 0.25 -1.93
CA SER A 88 -7.99 0.31 -0.93
C SER A 88 -7.77 -1.02 -0.20
N GLY A 89 -6.54 -1.32 0.12
CA GLY A 89 -6.19 -2.41 1.01
C GLY A 89 -4.92 -2.14 1.79
N ASP A 90 -4.79 -2.87 2.90
CA ASP A 90 -3.63 -2.91 3.77
C ASP A 90 -3.07 -4.33 3.69
N VAL A 91 -1.83 -4.47 3.22
CA VAL A 91 -1.24 -5.80 2.98
C VAL A 91 -0.60 -6.42 4.21
N HIS A 92 -0.52 -5.70 5.34
CA HIS A 92 0.27 -6.13 6.49
C HIS A 92 -0.41 -5.75 7.81
N VAL A 93 -1.22 -6.66 8.35
CA VAL A 93 -1.93 -6.44 9.62
C VAL A 93 -1.80 -7.67 10.51
N HIS A 94 -1.42 -7.48 11.77
CA HIS A 94 -1.34 -8.54 12.77
C HIS A 94 -2.44 -8.41 13.81
N HIS A 95 -3.40 -9.33 13.76
CA HIS A 95 -4.44 -9.48 14.77
C HIS A 95 -4.95 -10.94 14.73
N PRO A 96 -5.17 -11.62 15.87
CA PRO A 96 -5.80 -12.94 15.83
C PRO A 96 -7.21 -12.83 15.26
N THR A 97 -7.63 -13.77 14.42
CA THR A 97 -9.00 -13.80 13.90
C THR A 97 -9.79 -15.01 14.38
N THR A 98 -9.25 -15.84 15.27
CA THR A 98 -9.89 -17.07 15.77
C THR A 98 -11.30 -16.85 16.35
N GLU A 99 -11.51 -15.75 17.07
CA GLU A 99 -12.79 -15.39 17.68
C GLU A 99 -13.60 -14.41 16.82
N LYS A 100 -14.94 -14.53 16.87
CA LYS A 100 -15.84 -13.68 16.07
C LYS A 100 -15.74 -12.19 16.43
N ASN A 101 -15.58 -11.87 17.72
CA ASN A 101 -15.40 -10.50 18.20
C ASN A 101 -14.16 -9.82 17.59
N HIS A 102 -13.07 -10.55 17.37
CA HIS A 102 -11.87 -10.01 16.72
C HIS A 102 -12.13 -9.64 15.26
N ARG A 103 -12.85 -10.50 14.54
CA ARG A 103 -13.20 -10.26 13.13
C ARG A 103 -14.21 -9.13 13.00
N ASP A 104 -15.22 -9.10 13.88
CA ASP A 104 -16.16 -7.99 13.96
C ASP A 104 -15.46 -6.66 14.29
N PHE A 105 -14.45 -6.67 15.16
CA PHE A 105 -13.64 -5.49 15.48
C PHE A 105 -12.86 -4.99 14.26
N LEU A 106 -12.13 -5.88 13.57
CA LEU A 106 -11.36 -5.52 12.38
C LEU A 106 -12.24 -5.00 11.24
N LEU A 107 -13.40 -5.64 10.98
CA LEU A 107 -14.37 -5.15 10.00
C LEU A 107 -14.95 -3.78 10.37
N ARG A 108 -15.12 -3.48 11.66
CA ARG A 108 -15.55 -2.15 12.15
C ARG A 108 -14.48 -1.11 11.97
N TYR A 109 -13.24 -1.50 12.23
CA TYR A 109 -12.11 -0.63 12.01
C TYR A 109 -11.93 -0.34 10.51
N ALA A 110 -12.01 -1.37 9.66
CA ALA A 110 -11.97 -1.23 8.20
C ALA A 110 -13.06 -0.27 7.67
N GLU A 111 -14.29 -0.38 8.17
CA GLU A 111 -15.39 0.54 7.85
C GLU A 111 -15.11 1.98 8.30
N ALA A 112 -14.60 2.16 9.52
CA ALA A 112 -14.28 3.48 10.05
C ALA A 112 -13.18 4.17 9.23
N GLU A 113 -12.22 3.39 8.73
CA GLU A 113 -11.10 3.86 7.93
C GLU A 113 -11.40 3.90 6.42
N ASP A 114 -12.56 3.45 5.95
CA ASP A 114 -12.83 3.29 4.51
C ASP A 114 -11.77 2.42 3.79
N LEU A 115 -11.38 1.31 4.43
CA LEU A 115 -10.34 0.39 3.98
C LEU A 115 -10.94 -0.93 3.48
N HIS A 116 -11.00 -1.13 2.17
CA HIS A 116 -11.81 -2.20 1.58
C HIS A 116 -11.26 -3.62 1.78
N VAL A 117 -9.94 -3.80 1.79
CA VAL A 117 -9.29 -5.12 1.94
C VAL A 117 -8.27 -5.08 3.08
N VAL A 118 -8.53 -5.80 4.16
CA VAL A 118 -7.57 -5.96 5.27
C VAL A 118 -6.95 -7.36 5.18
N ASN A 119 -5.65 -7.41 4.90
CA ASN A 119 -4.90 -8.66 4.89
C ASN A 119 -4.32 -8.93 6.27
N VAL A 120 -4.90 -9.91 6.98
CA VAL A 120 -4.55 -10.24 8.36
C VAL A 120 -3.59 -11.42 8.38
N LEU A 121 -2.37 -11.19 8.84
CA LEU A 121 -1.24 -12.09 8.70
C LEU A 121 -0.98 -12.88 9.99
N GLU A 122 -0.96 -14.21 9.87
CA GLU A 122 -0.38 -15.08 10.90
C GLU A 122 1.14 -14.89 10.89
N MET A 123 1.73 -14.53 12.04
CA MET A 123 3.15 -14.18 12.13
C MET A 123 3.96 -15.42 12.49
N GLY A 124 4.85 -15.87 11.61
CA GLY A 124 5.69 -17.05 11.83
C GLY A 124 7.06 -16.74 12.45
N HIS A 125 7.67 -17.70 13.14
CA HIS A 125 9.10 -17.71 13.52
C HIS A 125 9.57 -19.17 13.69
N HIS A 126 10.88 -19.46 13.85
CA HIS A 126 11.37 -20.85 13.98
C HIS A 126 10.66 -21.68 15.07
N ARG A 127 10.28 -21.04 16.18
CA ARG A 127 9.62 -21.70 17.32
C ARG A 127 8.10 -21.92 17.19
N GLY A 128 7.44 -21.34 16.18
CA GLY A 128 5.99 -21.33 16.12
C GLY A 128 5.43 -20.14 15.35
N THR A 129 4.26 -19.67 15.78
CA THR A 129 3.42 -18.71 15.07
C THR A 129 2.55 -17.96 16.07
N ASP A 130 2.36 -16.67 15.86
CA ASP A 130 1.48 -15.78 16.62
C ASP A 130 0.36 -15.23 15.74
N PHE A 131 -0.59 -14.49 16.32
CA PHE A 131 -1.75 -13.92 15.61
C PHE A 131 -2.53 -14.95 14.79
N LYS A 132 -2.93 -16.04 15.46
CA LYS A 132 -3.62 -17.16 14.82
C LYS A 132 -4.86 -16.74 14.03
N GLN A 133 -4.98 -17.28 12.83
CA GLN A 133 -6.11 -16.99 11.95
C GLN A 133 -7.25 -18.00 12.14
N HIS A 134 -8.50 -17.57 11.89
CA HIS A 134 -9.66 -18.46 11.91
C HIS A 134 -9.52 -19.62 10.92
N GLY A 135 -8.86 -19.36 9.78
CA GLY A 135 -8.48 -20.32 8.78
C GLY A 135 -8.01 -19.61 7.50
N PHE A 136 -7.67 -20.40 6.48
CA PHE A 136 -7.08 -19.93 5.23
C PHE A 136 -7.89 -20.35 4.01
N GLY A 137 -7.84 -19.54 2.95
CA GLY A 137 -8.56 -19.73 1.69
C GLY A 137 -9.94 -19.07 1.65
N LYS A 138 -10.55 -19.11 0.46
CA LYS A 138 -11.77 -18.32 0.11
C LYS A 138 -12.93 -18.50 1.09
N LYS A 139 -13.07 -19.67 1.71
CA LYS A 139 -14.15 -19.98 2.68
C LYS A 139 -14.04 -19.23 4.02
N PHE A 140 -12.86 -18.70 4.35
CA PHE A 140 -12.63 -17.93 5.58
C PHE A 140 -12.51 -16.43 5.34
N ARG A 141 -12.63 -15.98 4.08
CA ARG A 141 -12.77 -14.55 3.78
C ARG A 141 -14.05 -14.05 4.45
N GLU A 142 -13.95 -13.01 5.25
CA GLU A 142 -15.12 -12.34 5.83
C GLU A 142 -15.42 -11.06 5.07
N ARG A 143 -16.71 -10.70 4.99
CA ARG A 143 -17.16 -9.52 4.28
C ARG A 143 -18.32 -8.85 5.02
N ARG A 144 -18.28 -7.52 5.06
CA ARG A 144 -19.39 -6.66 5.48
C ARG A 144 -19.50 -5.50 4.50
N GLY A 145 -20.53 -5.52 3.65
CA GLY A 145 -20.60 -4.60 2.51
C GLY A 145 -19.39 -4.76 1.58
N ASP A 146 -18.67 -3.66 1.35
CA ASP A 146 -17.45 -3.62 0.54
C ASP A 146 -16.16 -3.73 1.38
N TYR A 147 -16.26 -4.15 2.64
CA TYR A 147 -15.11 -4.33 3.54
C TYR A 147 -14.85 -5.80 3.77
N CYS A 148 -13.62 -6.24 3.52
CA CYS A 148 -13.22 -7.64 3.54
C CYS A 148 -12.03 -7.88 4.47
N LEU A 149 -12.07 -9.01 5.18
CA LEU A 149 -10.90 -9.57 5.86
C LEU A 149 -10.41 -10.79 5.09
N VAL A 150 -9.11 -10.85 4.83
CA VAL A 150 -8.47 -11.98 4.16
C VAL A 150 -7.29 -12.43 4.98
N SER A 151 -7.24 -13.72 5.32
CA SER A 151 -6.10 -14.27 6.05
C SER A 151 -4.89 -14.51 5.13
N GLY A 152 -3.71 -14.25 5.67
CA GLY A 152 -2.42 -14.52 5.04
C GLY A 152 -1.37 -14.86 6.09
N GLN A 153 -0.11 -14.76 5.73
CA GLN A 153 1.02 -15.01 6.63
C GLN A 153 2.11 -13.95 6.48
N GLU A 154 2.81 -13.66 7.57
CA GLU A 154 4.15 -13.08 7.55
C GLU A 154 5.10 -14.19 8.00
N GLU A 155 5.49 -15.02 7.04
CA GLU A 155 6.33 -16.20 7.24
C GLU A 155 6.99 -16.62 5.92
N PRO A 156 8.28 -17.00 5.91
CA PRO A 156 9.22 -16.98 7.04
C PRO A 156 9.64 -15.58 7.51
N ARG A 157 10.06 -15.51 8.77
CA ARG A 157 10.70 -14.33 9.37
C ARG A 157 11.99 -14.75 10.07
N SER A 158 13.12 -14.32 9.53
CA SER A 158 14.44 -14.63 10.05
C SER A 158 15.45 -13.55 9.69
N THR A 159 16.74 -13.86 9.76
CA THR A 159 17.82 -12.91 9.45
C THR A 159 17.90 -12.53 7.96
N PHE A 160 17.06 -13.11 7.11
CA PHE A 160 16.99 -12.77 5.69
C PHE A 160 15.81 -11.86 5.34
N GLY A 161 15.11 -11.29 6.31
CA GLY A 161 13.91 -10.49 6.06
C GLY A 161 12.63 -11.22 6.40
N HIS A 162 11.50 -10.61 6.06
CA HIS A 162 10.17 -11.14 6.35
C HIS A 162 9.39 -11.30 5.05
N ILE A 163 8.75 -12.45 4.87
CA ILE A 163 7.98 -12.78 3.67
C ILE A 163 6.50 -12.72 3.97
N ILE A 164 5.77 -12.00 3.13
CA ILE A 164 4.32 -11.90 3.19
C ILE A 164 3.73 -12.87 2.17
N GLY A 165 2.80 -13.72 2.60
CA GLY A 165 1.94 -14.51 1.73
C GLY A 165 0.50 -14.04 1.86
N LEU A 166 -0.05 -13.48 0.79
CA LEU A 166 -1.43 -13.00 0.73
C LEU A 166 -2.36 -14.02 0.07
N ASN A 167 -3.63 -13.96 0.44
CA ASN A 167 -4.69 -14.79 -0.13
C ASN A 167 -4.40 -16.31 -0.11
N THR A 168 -3.67 -16.76 0.91
CA THR A 168 -3.20 -18.15 0.98
C THR A 168 -4.36 -19.09 1.32
N SER A 169 -4.29 -20.30 0.77
CA SER A 169 -5.20 -21.41 1.05
C SER A 169 -4.81 -22.20 2.31
N ALA A 170 -3.55 -22.12 2.72
CA ALA A 170 -2.99 -22.67 3.94
C ALA A 170 -1.67 -21.95 4.31
N LEU A 171 -1.22 -22.10 5.55
CA LEU A 171 0.11 -21.64 5.97
C LEU A 171 1.20 -22.42 5.21
N ALA A 172 2.04 -21.73 4.46
CA ALA A 172 3.15 -22.27 3.66
C ALA A 172 4.40 -22.56 4.51
N ARG A 173 4.21 -23.17 5.68
CA ARG A 173 5.24 -23.37 6.71
C ARG A 173 6.02 -24.67 6.52
N ASP A 174 7.34 -24.58 6.61
CA ASP A 174 8.23 -25.73 6.78
C ASP A 174 9.45 -25.34 7.64
N VAL A 175 9.52 -25.90 8.86
CA VAL A 175 10.59 -25.59 9.82
C VAL A 175 11.94 -26.20 9.44
N ALA A 176 11.96 -27.25 8.62
CA ALA A 176 13.20 -27.90 8.20
C ALA A 176 13.98 -27.07 7.18
N THR A 177 13.27 -26.21 6.43
CA THR A 177 13.84 -25.33 5.41
C THR A 177 13.47 -23.86 5.68
N TYR A 178 13.30 -23.48 6.94
CA TYR A 178 12.67 -22.20 7.31
C TYR A 178 13.38 -20.98 6.72
N ASP A 179 14.71 -21.05 6.61
CA ASP A 179 15.56 -19.97 6.09
C ASP A 179 15.80 -20.04 4.57
N LEU A 180 15.17 -20.99 3.87
CA LEU A 180 15.24 -21.14 2.40
C LEU A 180 14.01 -20.48 1.76
N TYR A 181 14.08 -19.18 1.50
CA TYR A 181 12.90 -18.38 1.12
C TYR A 181 12.43 -18.69 -0.29
N ASP A 182 13.33 -19.11 -1.19
CA ASP A 182 12.98 -19.62 -2.51
C ASP A 182 12.01 -20.82 -2.45
N LEU A 183 12.21 -21.73 -1.50
CA LEU A 183 11.26 -22.83 -1.26
C LEU A 183 9.96 -22.33 -0.62
N ALA A 184 10.01 -21.28 0.20
CA ALA A 184 8.79 -20.66 0.74
C ALA A 184 7.96 -20.00 -0.39
N PHE A 185 8.60 -19.30 -1.32
CA PHE A 185 7.95 -18.72 -2.50
C PHE A 185 7.29 -19.81 -3.34
N GLN A 186 8.00 -20.90 -3.64
CA GLN A 186 7.44 -22.04 -4.36
C GLN A 186 6.22 -22.65 -3.67
N ARG A 187 6.24 -22.78 -2.33
CA ARG A 187 5.08 -23.29 -1.57
C ARG A 187 3.90 -22.32 -1.59
N LEU A 188 4.15 -21.01 -1.61
CA LEU A 188 3.11 -19.99 -1.72
C LEU A 188 2.51 -19.98 -3.13
N HIS A 189 3.32 -19.91 -4.18
CA HIS A 189 2.86 -19.94 -5.58
C HIS A 189 2.21 -21.27 -5.99
N ALA A 190 2.50 -22.38 -5.30
CA ALA A 190 1.77 -23.63 -5.48
C ALA A 190 0.30 -23.55 -4.99
N GLN A 191 -0.06 -22.51 -4.22
CA GLN A 191 -1.42 -22.27 -3.78
C GLN A 191 -2.14 -21.38 -4.80
N PRO A 192 -3.36 -21.74 -5.23
CA PRO A 192 -4.10 -20.93 -6.19
C PRO A 192 -4.34 -19.50 -5.68
N ASP A 193 -4.08 -18.52 -6.54
CA ASP A 193 -4.35 -17.09 -6.33
C ASP A 193 -3.56 -16.44 -5.17
N ALA A 194 -2.54 -17.11 -4.62
CA ALA A 194 -1.69 -16.56 -3.56
C ALA A 194 -0.63 -15.62 -4.14
N VAL A 195 -0.35 -14.53 -3.42
CA VAL A 195 0.61 -13.51 -3.85
C VAL A 195 1.73 -13.40 -2.82
N VAL A 196 2.97 -13.37 -3.26
CA VAL A 196 4.18 -13.36 -2.45
C VAL A 196 4.79 -11.96 -2.42
N GLY A 197 5.05 -11.46 -1.22
CA GLY A 197 5.68 -10.17 -1.02
C GLY A 197 6.85 -10.20 -0.06
N PHE A 198 7.66 -9.16 -0.14
CA PHE A 198 8.74 -8.93 0.80
C PHE A 198 8.43 -7.70 1.67
N GLY A 199 8.33 -7.94 2.98
CA GLY A 199 7.93 -6.93 3.95
C GLY A 199 9.01 -5.89 4.24
N HIS A 200 8.62 -4.73 4.77
CA HIS A 200 9.52 -3.69 5.30
C HIS A 200 10.53 -3.07 4.31
N PHE A 201 10.26 -3.16 3.00
CA PHE A 201 11.11 -2.57 1.96
C PHE A 201 11.25 -1.05 2.09
N SER A 202 10.19 -0.36 2.53
CA SER A 202 10.16 1.10 2.63
C SER A 202 11.19 1.73 3.57
N TRP A 203 11.72 0.97 4.53
CA TRP A 203 12.72 1.43 5.49
C TRP A 203 13.90 0.48 5.64
N ASN A 204 14.05 -0.49 4.71
CA ASN A 204 15.10 -1.50 4.72
C ASN A 204 15.16 -2.27 6.05
N GLY A 205 13.98 -2.66 6.55
CA GLY A 205 13.79 -3.19 7.88
C GLY A 205 14.04 -4.68 8.06
N CYS A 206 14.09 -5.13 9.31
CA CYS A 206 14.05 -6.55 9.68
C CYS A 206 15.11 -7.42 8.94
N ASP A 207 16.34 -6.92 8.81
CA ASP A 207 17.44 -7.56 8.07
C ASP A 207 17.21 -7.72 6.55
N LEU A 208 16.21 -7.05 5.96
CA LEU A 208 15.92 -7.09 4.52
C LEU A 208 17.17 -6.92 3.63
N PRO A 209 18.09 -5.96 3.87
CA PRO A 209 19.29 -5.81 3.03
C PRO A 209 20.21 -7.04 3.00
N ARG A 210 20.07 -7.98 3.96
CA ARG A 210 20.83 -9.24 3.96
C ARG A 210 20.24 -10.29 3.03
N GLY A 211 18.94 -10.28 2.81
CA GLY A 211 18.22 -11.32 2.05
C GLY A 211 17.70 -10.85 0.70
N PHE A 212 17.08 -9.68 0.65
CA PHE A 212 16.38 -9.19 -0.55
C PHE A 212 17.25 -9.16 -1.82
N PRO A 213 18.50 -8.65 -1.81
CA PRO A 213 19.33 -8.65 -3.01
C PRO A 213 19.61 -10.04 -3.58
N TRP A 214 19.57 -11.09 -2.76
CA TRP A 214 19.73 -12.47 -3.21
C TRP A 214 18.41 -13.03 -3.73
N TYR A 215 17.34 -12.87 -2.95
CA TYR A 215 16.06 -13.50 -3.23
C TYR A 215 15.26 -12.82 -4.34
N VAL A 216 15.50 -11.55 -4.64
CA VAL A 216 14.88 -10.90 -5.81
C VAL A 216 15.30 -11.58 -7.13
N THR A 217 16.49 -12.19 -7.17
CA THR A 217 16.99 -12.90 -8.37
C THR A 217 16.30 -14.23 -8.63
N THR A 218 15.51 -14.75 -7.69
CA THR A 218 14.72 -15.97 -7.90
C THR A 218 13.44 -15.69 -8.67
N GLU A 219 13.07 -14.41 -8.84
CA GLU A 219 11.84 -13.95 -9.49
C GLU A 219 10.56 -14.50 -8.83
N GLY A 220 10.66 -14.94 -7.57
CA GLY A 220 9.52 -15.43 -6.78
C GLY A 220 8.86 -14.37 -5.89
N ILE A 221 9.20 -13.09 -6.06
CA ILE A 221 8.64 -11.97 -5.29
C ILE A 221 7.72 -11.19 -6.23
N ASP A 222 6.42 -11.13 -5.91
CA ASP A 222 5.42 -10.44 -6.73
C ASP A 222 5.31 -8.96 -6.34
N PHE A 223 5.46 -8.64 -5.04
CA PHE A 223 5.39 -7.26 -4.55
C PHE A 223 6.39 -6.94 -3.44
N VAL A 224 6.61 -5.65 -3.22
CA VAL A 224 7.35 -5.14 -2.05
C VAL A 224 6.50 -4.13 -1.28
N GLU A 225 6.65 -4.09 0.04
CA GLU A 225 6.07 -3.03 0.87
C GLU A 225 6.83 -1.71 0.66
N LEU A 226 6.58 -1.07 -0.49
CA LEU A 226 7.19 0.17 -0.92
C LEU A 226 6.88 1.34 0.03
N LEU A 227 5.68 1.34 0.64
CA LEU A 227 5.21 2.37 1.56
C LEU A 227 4.75 1.75 2.89
N GLN A 228 5.40 2.13 3.99
CA GLN A 228 5.05 1.69 5.35
C GLN A 228 5.53 2.74 6.35
N PHE A 229 4.78 2.96 7.45
CA PHE A 229 5.05 3.99 8.46
C PHE A 229 5.24 5.41 7.87
N SER A 230 4.47 5.74 6.83
CA SER A 230 4.61 7.00 6.07
C SER A 230 6.02 7.24 5.48
N ARG A 231 6.80 6.17 5.28
CA ARG A 231 8.09 6.19 4.59
C ARG A 231 7.96 5.47 3.26
N ILE A 232 8.61 5.99 2.24
CA ILE A 232 8.65 5.40 0.91
C ILE A 232 10.11 5.26 0.46
N ASN A 233 10.47 4.09 -0.07
CA ASN A 233 11.82 3.79 -0.56
C ASN A 233 11.86 3.75 -2.09
N THR A 234 11.74 4.91 -2.73
CA THR A 234 11.70 4.99 -4.20
C THR A 234 13.06 4.75 -4.87
N LEU A 235 14.16 5.05 -4.19
CA LEU A 235 15.50 4.91 -4.76
C LEU A 235 15.84 3.45 -5.02
N ASP A 236 15.79 2.59 -3.99
CA ASP A 236 16.07 1.18 -4.14
C ASP A 236 15.06 0.53 -5.09
N TYR A 237 13.78 0.91 -4.98
CA TYR A 237 12.72 0.40 -5.86
C TYR A 237 13.02 0.66 -7.33
N TYR A 238 13.37 1.89 -7.69
CA TYR A 238 13.72 2.21 -9.08
C TYR A 238 15.01 1.54 -9.55
N ASP A 239 16.00 1.35 -8.67
CA ASP A 239 17.21 0.60 -9.03
C ASP A 239 16.87 -0.86 -9.38
N TYR A 240 16.02 -1.54 -8.61
CA TYR A 240 15.58 -2.90 -8.94
C TYR A 240 14.73 -2.95 -10.23
N LEU A 241 13.84 -1.99 -10.44
CA LEU A 241 13.09 -1.90 -11.70
C LEU A 241 14.02 -1.66 -12.91
N ASN A 242 15.03 -0.81 -12.75
CA ASN A 242 16.04 -0.55 -13.79
C ASN A 242 16.90 -1.77 -14.11
N LEU A 243 17.09 -2.66 -13.13
CA LEU A 243 17.76 -3.96 -13.32
C LEU A 243 16.86 -5.00 -14.02
N GLY A 244 15.59 -4.67 -14.27
CA GLY A 244 14.64 -5.51 -15.00
C GLY A 244 13.73 -6.36 -14.12
N PHE A 245 13.84 -6.27 -12.80
CA PHE A 245 12.92 -6.95 -11.89
C PHE A 245 11.53 -6.32 -11.96
N ARG A 246 10.49 -7.16 -11.92
CA ARG A 246 9.10 -6.73 -11.91
C ARG A 246 8.55 -6.93 -10.51
N LEU A 247 8.33 -5.82 -9.80
CA LEU A 247 7.87 -5.83 -8.42
C LEU A 247 6.69 -4.88 -8.31
N ALA A 248 5.53 -5.36 -7.88
CA ALA A 248 4.40 -4.48 -7.62
C ALA A 248 4.64 -3.62 -6.37
N ALA A 249 4.15 -2.38 -6.42
CA ALA A 249 4.16 -1.49 -5.26
C ALA A 249 3.00 -1.84 -4.33
N ALA A 250 3.31 -2.20 -3.08
CA ALA A 250 2.33 -2.40 -2.04
C ALA A 250 2.63 -1.55 -0.80
N ALA A 251 1.62 -1.42 0.05
CA ALA A 251 1.67 -0.68 1.29
C ALA A 251 0.89 -1.42 2.37
N GLY A 252 1.55 -1.56 3.52
CA GLY A 252 1.01 -2.26 4.68
C GLY A 252 1.37 -1.50 5.95
N SER A 253 0.42 -1.45 6.88
CA SER A 253 0.59 -0.68 8.13
C SER A 253 1.47 -1.38 9.15
N ASP A 254 1.59 -2.71 9.08
CA ASP A 254 2.24 -3.53 10.10
C ASP A 254 1.64 -3.27 11.50
N VAL A 255 0.33 -3.04 11.58
CA VAL A 255 -0.38 -2.92 12.87
C VAL A 255 -0.19 -4.21 13.66
N PRO A 256 0.19 -4.17 14.95
CA PRO A 256 0.12 -3.02 15.87
C PRO A 256 1.41 -2.19 16.02
N TRP A 257 2.44 -2.43 15.21
CA TRP A 257 3.63 -1.56 15.20
C TRP A 257 3.36 -0.23 14.48
N GLY A 258 2.51 -0.27 13.45
CA GLY A 258 1.95 0.92 12.80
C GLY A 258 0.90 1.64 13.62
N SER A 259 0.54 2.85 13.18
CA SER A 259 -0.39 3.72 13.94
C SER A 259 -1.82 3.20 13.91
N THR A 260 -2.34 2.94 12.71
CA THR A 260 -3.74 2.59 12.46
C THR A 260 -3.86 1.71 11.22
N LEU A 261 -4.94 0.92 11.13
CA LEU A 261 -5.26 0.20 9.88
C LEU A 261 -5.37 1.18 8.73
N GLY A 262 -4.71 0.88 7.62
CA GLY A 262 -4.75 1.73 6.43
C GLY A 262 -4.13 3.11 6.61
N GLU A 263 -3.20 3.31 7.57
CA GLU A 263 -2.36 4.52 7.64
C GLU A 263 -1.50 4.71 6.38
N VAL A 264 -1.27 3.61 5.66
CA VAL A 264 -0.75 3.53 4.30
C VAL A 264 -1.64 2.55 3.54
N ARG A 265 -1.84 2.76 2.23
CA ARG A 265 -2.82 1.99 1.45
C ARG A 265 -2.26 1.58 0.10
N THR A 266 -2.53 0.33 -0.24
CA THR A 266 -2.41 -0.23 -1.58
C THR A 266 -3.76 -0.05 -2.27
N TYR A 267 -3.80 0.61 -3.41
CA TYR A 267 -4.99 0.69 -4.23
C TYR A 267 -4.83 -0.25 -5.41
N VAL A 268 -5.82 -1.10 -5.64
CA VAL A 268 -5.85 -2.02 -6.79
C VAL A 268 -7.10 -1.78 -7.60
N HIS A 269 -6.94 -1.79 -8.92
CA HIS A 269 -8.06 -1.59 -9.84
C HIS A 269 -8.82 -2.90 -10.10
N THR A 270 -10.08 -2.99 -9.68
CA THR A 270 -10.94 -4.19 -9.87
C THR A 270 -12.10 -3.96 -10.86
N GLY A 271 -12.24 -2.74 -11.39
CA GLY A 271 -13.35 -2.31 -12.23
C GLY A 271 -14.57 -1.88 -11.41
N ASP A 272 -15.78 -2.06 -11.94
CA ASP A 272 -17.02 -1.46 -11.40
C ASP A 272 -17.41 -1.86 -9.97
N SER A 273 -16.82 -2.92 -9.41
CA SER A 273 -17.14 -3.43 -8.07
C SER A 273 -15.92 -4.10 -7.42
N LEU A 274 -15.89 -4.15 -6.09
CA LEU A 274 -14.87 -4.90 -5.35
C LEU A 274 -15.01 -6.40 -5.57
N ASP A 275 -14.07 -6.96 -6.32
CA ASP A 275 -13.87 -8.39 -6.49
C ASP A 275 -12.51 -8.77 -5.89
N LEU A 276 -12.50 -9.63 -4.88
CA LEU A 276 -11.26 -9.99 -4.16
C LEU A 276 -10.31 -10.81 -5.03
N ASP A 277 -10.81 -11.65 -5.92
CA ASP A 277 -9.95 -12.44 -6.80
C ASP A 277 -9.27 -11.51 -7.81
N ARG A 278 -9.99 -10.53 -8.35
CA ARG A 278 -9.38 -9.46 -9.18
C ARG A 278 -8.45 -8.55 -8.39
N TRP A 279 -8.74 -8.29 -7.12
CA TRP A 279 -7.87 -7.48 -6.26
C TRP A 279 -6.50 -8.13 -6.08
N PHE A 280 -6.44 -9.44 -5.79
CA PHE A 280 -5.16 -10.14 -5.70
C PHE A 280 -4.46 -10.30 -7.05
N ALA A 281 -5.20 -10.65 -8.11
CA ALA A 281 -4.63 -10.73 -9.46
C ALA A 281 -4.10 -9.37 -9.96
N GLY A 282 -4.77 -8.27 -9.61
CA GLY A 282 -4.33 -6.92 -9.94
C GLY A 282 -3.09 -6.51 -9.16
N LEU A 283 -2.98 -6.92 -7.89
CA LEU A 283 -1.76 -6.72 -7.10
C LEU A 283 -0.58 -7.48 -7.70
N GLU A 284 -0.74 -8.76 -8.01
CA GLU A 284 0.28 -9.60 -8.66
C GLU A 284 0.71 -9.02 -10.03
N ALA A 285 -0.25 -8.52 -10.81
CA ALA A 285 0.02 -7.89 -12.11
C ALA A 285 0.64 -6.48 -12.01
N GLY A 286 0.81 -5.92 -10.81
CA GLY A 286 1.34 -4.56 -10.62
C GLY A 286 0.35 -3.45 -10.95
N HIS A 287 -0.93 -3.75 -11.14
CA HIS A 287 -2.01 -2.77 -11.36
C HIS A 287 -2.38 -2.01 -10.09
N THR A 288 -1.37 -1.38 -9.48
CA THR A 288 -1.44 -0.78 -8.17
C THR A 288 -0.84 0.62 -8.11
N PHE A 289 -1.29 1.38 -7.12
CA PHE A 289 -0.51 2.49 -6.59
C PHE A 289 -0.60 2.49 -5.06
N VAL A 290 0.38 3.14 -4.43
CA VAL A 290 0.44 3.26 -2.96
C VAL A 290 0.30 4.71 -2.53
N SER A 291 -0.42 4.94 -1.43
CA SER A 291 -0.58 6.29 -0.87
C SER A 291 -0.93 6.25 0.62
N ASN A 292 -0.54 7.31 1.34
CA ASN A 292 -0.97 7.61 2.71
C ASN A 292 -1.76 8.94 2.78
N GLY A 293 -2.25 9.43 1.64
CA GLY A 293 -2.94 10.71 1.53
C GLY A 293 -3.58 10.90 0.15
N PRO A 294 -2.91 11.58 -0.80
CA PRO A 294 -3.51 11.90 -2.10
C PRO A 294 -3.80 10.64 -2.91
N ALA A 295 -5.00 10.59 -3.48
CA ALA A 295 -5.35 9.70 -4.58
C ALA A 295 -4.62 10.13 -5.86
N LEU A 296 -3.94 9.19 -6.53
CA LEU A 296 -3.28 9.41 -7.81
C LEU A 296 -4.03 8.65 -8.89
N ASP A 297 -4.33 9.32 -10.01
CA ASP A 297 -4.78 8.68 -11.24
C ASP A 297 -3.73 8.94 -12.32
N PHE A 298 -3.26 7.86 -12.94
CA PHE A 298 -2.11 7.86 -13.84
C PHE A 298 -2.29 6.81 -14.92
N THR A 299 -2.05 7.23 -16.18
CA THR A 299 -1.93 6.31 -17.30
C THR A 299 -0.74 6.67 -18.19
N VAL A 300 -0.11 5.64 -18.75
CA VAL A 300 0.90 5.77 -19.81
C VAL A 300 0.36 5.07 -21.04
N ASP A 301 0.21 5.81 -22.14
CA ASP A 301 -0.33 5.26 -23.40
C ASP A 301 -1.72 4.59 -23.24
N GLY A 302 -2.53 5.09 -22.30
CA GLY A 302 -3.84 4.56 -21.97
C GLY A 302 -3.84 3.28 -21.13
N GLN A 303 -2.66 2.81 -20.69
CA GLN A 303 -2.51 1.69 -19.75
C GLN A 303 -2.43 2.20 -18.31
N LEU A 304 -2.98 1.41 -17.38
CA LEU A 304 -2.87 1.63 -15.94
C LEU A 304 -1.41 1.44 -15.47
N PRO A 305 -1.03 1.86 -14.25
CA PRO A 305 0.27 1.52 -13.67
C PRO A 305 0.45 -0.01 -13.62
N GLY A 306 1.69 -0.50 -13.77
CA GLY A 306 2.00 -1.94 -13.87
C GLY A 306 2.34 -2.39 -15.27
#